data_AF-A0ABD1AN27-F1
#
_entry.id   AF-A0ABD1AN27-F1
#
_cell.length_a   1.000
_cell.length_b   1.000
_cell.length_c   1.000
_cell.angle_alpha   90.00
_cell.angle_beta   90.00
_cell.angle_gamma   90.00
#
_symmetry.space_group_name_H-M   'P 1'
#
loop_
_entity.id
_entity.type
_entity.pdbx_description
1 polymer ?
#
loop_
_entity_poly.entity_id
_entity_poly.type
_entity_poly.pdbx_seq_one_letter_code
_entity_poly.pdbx_strand_id
1 'polypeptide(L)'
;MMQESLKITPFAMLSRSAAGIRGSTLIINMPGNPNAVAECMEALLPALKHALKQIKGDKREKHPKHVPHAEATTPADTWDRSYKSAYDAGEKKEEVGCSCTH
;
A
#
# COMPACT_ATOMS: atom_id res chain seq x y z
N MET A 1 5.44 -2.81 -14.12
CA MET A 1 6.75 -3.03 -13.47
C MET A 1 7.52 -4.15 -14.14
N MET A 2 7.14 -5.42 -13.97
CA MET A 2 7.92 -6.55 -14.49
C MET A 2 8.27 -6.44 -15.98
N GLN A 3 7.34 -6.02 -16.85
CA GLN A 3 7.61 -5.85 -18.27
C GLN A 3 8.72 -4.83 -18.60
N GLU A 4 8.81 -3.75 -17.83
CA GLU A 4 9.83 -2.72 -18.06
C GLU A 4 11.18 -3.18 -17.54
N SER A 5 11.20 -3.74 -16.34
CA SER A 5 12.42 -4.26 -15.71
C SER A 5 13.02 -5.45 -16.49
N LEU A 6 12.20 -6.26 -17.17
CA LEU A 6 12.67 -7.35 -18.03
C LEU A 6 13.47 -6.88 -19.25
N LYS A 7 13.27 -5.64 -19.72
CA LYS A 7 14.08 -5.05 -20.80
C LYS A 7 15.52 -4.77 -20.37
N ILE A 8 15.73 -4.62 -19.06
CA ILE A 8 17.03 -4.25 -18.46
C ILE A 8 17.74 -5.48 -17.93
N THR A 9 17.00 -6.38 -17.26
CA THR A 9 17.59 -7.60 -16.72
C THR A 9 16.63 -8.79 -16.77
N PRO A 10 17.11 -9.98 -17.19
CA PRO A 10 16.30 -11.19 -17.16
C PRO A 10 15.89 -11.59 -15.74
N PHE A 11 16.62 -11.15 -14.70
CA PHE A 11 16.30 -11.44 -13.29
C PHE A 11 15.00 -10.78 -12.82
N ALA A 12 14.47 -9.80 -13.57
CA ALA A 12 13.19 -9.18 -13.25
C ALA A 12 12.02 -10.18 -13.23
N MET A 13 12.17 -11.35 -13.86
CA MET A 13 11.20 -12.45 -13.80
C MET A 13 10.93 -12.96 -12.37
N LEU A 14 11.86 -12.75 -11.44
CA LEU A 14 11.72 -13.16 -10.03
C LEU A 14 10.99 -12.10 -9.18
N SER A 15 10.66 -10.95 -9.77
CA SER A 15 9.99 -9.87 -9.06
C SER A 15 8.56 -10.26 -8.64
N ARG A 16 8.24 -10.05 -7.36
CA ARG A 16 6.89 -10.16 -6.80
C ARG A 16 6.26 -8.79 -6.52
N SER A 17 6.61 -7.78 -7.34
CA SER A 17 6.09 -6.42 -7.18
C SER A 17 4.57 -6.41 -7.30
N ALA A 18 3.88 -5.87 -6.29
CA ALA A 18 2.45 -5.67 -6.27
C ALA A 18 2.14 -4.17 -6.04
N ALA A 19 0.93 -3.76 -6.42
CA ALA A 19 0.41 -2.44 -6.11
C ALA A 19 -1.04 -2.57 -5.65
N GLY A 20 -1.47 -1.68 -4.78
CA GLY A 20 -2.82 -1.71 -4.20
C GLY A 20 -3.22 -0.38 -3.61
N ILE A 21 -4.49 -0.28 -3.23
CA ILE A 21 -5.07 0.93 -2.65
C ILE A 21 -5.55 0.59 -1.23
N ARG A 22 -5.19 1.42 -0.24
CA ARG A 22 -5.73 1.37 1.12
C ARG A 22 -6.31 2.74 1.46
N GLY A 23 -7.63 2.83 1.61
CA GLY A 23 -8.29 4.13 1.79
C GLY A 23 -8.07 5.01 0.56
N SER A 24 -7.47 6.20 0.73
CA SER A 24 -7.04 7.06 -0.39
C SER A 24 -5.54 7.00 -0.66
N THR A 25 -4.85 5.94 -0.24
CA THR A 25 -3.42 5.78 -0.42
C THR A 25 -3.11 4.72 -1.46
N LEU A 26 -2.34 5.10 -2.48
CA LEU A 26 -1.75 4.16 -3.43
C LEU A 26 -0.45 3.61 -2.85
N ILE A 27 -0.34 2.29 -2.74
CA ILE A 27 0.86 1.58 -2.27
C ILE A 27 1.44 0.83 -3.46
N ILE A 28 2.73 1.03 -3.73
CA ILE A 28 3.44 0.38 -4.84
C ILE A 28 4.75 -0.19 -4.31
N ASN A 29 4.97 -1.49 -4.53
CA ASN A 29 6.24 -2.12 -4.21
C ASN A 29 7.29 -1.75 -5.26
N MET A 30 8.43 -1.24 -4.81
CA MET A 30 9.54 -0.81 -5.64
C MET A 30 10.77 -1.71 -5.46
N PRO A 31 11.70 -1.76 -6.45
CA PRO A 31 12.99 -2.42 -6.30
C PRO A 31 13.84 -1.80 -5.18
N GLY A 32 14.79 -2.58 -4.63
CA GLY A 32 15.72 -2.08 -3.59
C GLY A 32 16.86 -1.20 -4.10
N ASN A 33 17.09 -1.16 -5.42
CA ASN A 33 18.14 -0.33 -6.03
C ASN A 33 17.54 1.01 -6.51
N PRO A 34 18.07 2.17 -6.07
CA PRO A 34 17.57 3.49 -6.46
C PRO A 34 17.52 3.73 -7.98
N ASN A 35 18.47 3.21 -8.75
CA ASN A 35 18.48 3.36 -10.21
C ASN A 35 17.29 2.63 -10.85
N ALA A 36 17.04 1.41 -10.40
CA ALA A 36 15.89 0.63 -10.85
C ALA A 36 14.56 1.29 -10.44
N VAL A 37 14.52 1.99 -9.29
CA VAL A 37 13.35 2.78 -8.89
C VAL A 37 13.10 3.92 -9.88
N ALA A 38 14.13 4.64 -10.32
CA ALA A 38 13.99 5.74 -11.27
C ALA A 38 13.37 5.27 -12.60
N GLU A 39 13.91 4.19 -13.17
CA GLU A 39 13.40 3.57 -14.40
C GLU A 39 11.94 3.11 -14.24
N CYS A 40 11.64 2.46 -13.12
CA CYS A 40 10.30 2.02 -12.75
C CYS A 40 9.33 3.20 -12.58
N MET A 41 9.79 4.31 -12.01
CA MET A 41 9.01 5.54 -11.83
C MET A 41 8.71 6.22 -13.15
N GLU A 42 9.68 6.30 -14.08
CA GLU A 42 9.46 6.86 -15.41
C GLU A 42 8.33 6.13 -16.15
N ALA A 43 8.31 4.80 -16.08
CA ALA A 43 7.23 3.99 -16.65
C ALA A 43 5.87 4.20 -15.95
N LEU A 44 5.87 4.52 -14.65
CA LEU A 44 4.66 4.72 -13.85
C LEU A 44 4.06 6.13 -14.00
N LEU A 45 4.87 7.15 -14.25
CA LEU A 45 4.47 8.56 -14.25
C LEU A 45 3.19 8.85 -15.06
N PRO A 46 2.99 8.29 -16.28
CA PRO A 46 1.77 8.52 -17.06
C PRO A 46 0.52 7.96 -16.37
N ALA A 47 0.61 6.78 -15.78
CA ALA A 47 -0.49 6.11 -15.12
C ALA A 47 -0.80 6.72 -13.74
N LEU A 48 0.22 7.23 -13.05
CA LEU A 48 0.10 7.76 -11.69
C LEU A 48 -0.88 8.93 -11.60
N LYS A 49 -0.89 9.83 -12.59
CA LYS A 49 -1.84 10.96 -12.64
C LYS A 49 -3.29 10.48 -12.67
N HIS A 50 -3.57 9.46 -13.47
CA HIS A 50 -4.91 8.89 -13.55
C HIS A 50 -5.28 8.14 -12.27
N ALA A 51 -4.37 7.30 -11.75
CA ALA A 51 -4.59 6.53 -10.53
C ALA A 51 -4.89 7.45 -9.33
N LEU A 52 -4.12 8.53 -9.14
CA LEU A 52 -4.37 9.49 -8.06
C LEU A 52 -5.71 10.21 -8.20
N LYS A 53 -6.14 10.51 -9.44
CA LYS A 53 -7.46 11.10 -9.68
C LYS A 53 -8.59 10.14 -9.31
N GLN A 54 -8.45 8.85 -9.63
CA GLN A 54 -9.41 7.82 -9.24
C GLN A 54 -9.48 7.68 -7.72
N ILE A 55 -8.32 7.60 -7.04
CA ILE A 55 -8.22 7.41 -5.59
C ILE A 55 -8.76 8.61 -4.79
N LYS A 56 -8.70 9.81 -5.35
CA LYS A 56 -9.28 11.02 -4.73
C LYS A 56 -10.82 11.02 -4.73
N GLY A 57 -11.44 10.06 -5.43
CA GLY A 57 -12.88 9.90 -5.53
C GLY A 57 -13.48 10.78 -6.62
N ASP A 58 -13.84 10.17 -7.76
CA ASP A 58 -14.90 10.71 -8.62
C ASP A 58 -16.26 10.39 -7.95
N LYS A 59 -17.26 11.26 -8.15
CA LYS A 59 -18.58 11.30 -7.48
C LYS A 59 -19.42 9.99 -7.49
N ARG A 60 -18.91 8.90 -8.06
CA ARG A 60 -19.59 7.61 -8.26
C ARG A 60 -19.19 6.51 -7.28
N GLU A 61 -18.14 6.70 -6.48
CA GLU A 61 -17.73 5.71 -5.47
C GLU A 61 -18.56 5.80 -4.18
N LYS A 62 -19.19 4.68 -3.80
CA LYS A 62 -19.97 4.52 -2.56
C LYS A 62 -19.11 4.22 -1.33
N HIS A 63 -17.79 4.32 -1.44
CA HIS A 63 -16.90 4.12 -0.31
C HIS A 63 -16.86 5.38 0.57
N PRO A 64 -16.82 5.22 1.91
CA PRO A 64 -16.74 6.36 2.81
C PRO A 64 -15.54 7.23 2.41
N LYS A 65 -15.77 8.54 2.30
CA LYS A 65 -14.71 9.49 1.97
C LYS A 65 -13.56 9.29 2.94
N HIS A 66 -12.37 9.03 2.40
CA HIS A 66 -11.19 8.90 3.21
C HIS A 66 -10.92 10.22 3.94
N VAL A 67 -10.84 10.15 5.27
CA VAL A 67 -10.34 11.23 6.11
C VAL A 67 -8.81 11.17 6.05
N PRO A 68 -8.11 12.26 5.71
CA PRO A 68 -6.65 12.29 5.74
C PRO A 68 -6.11 11.75 7.07
N HIS A 69 -5.03 10.97 7.04
CA HIS A 69 -4.48 10.37 8.27
C HIS A 69 -4.16 11.40 9.36
N ALA A 70 -3.79 12.62 8.97
CA ALA A 70 -3.54 13.74 9.89
C ALA A 70 -4.82 14.24 10.60
N GLU A 71 -5.99 14.01 10.03
CA GLU A 71 -7.29 14.50 10.50
C GLU A 71 -8.16 13.37 11.08
N ALA A 72 -7.69 12.12 11.05
CA ALA A 72 -8.43 10.97 11.55
C ALA A 72 -8.47 10.99 13.10
N THR A 73 -9.65 11.24 13.66
CA THR A 73 -9.88 11.32 15.12
C THR A 73 -9.79 9.96 15.83
N THR A 74 -9.76 8.87 15.07
CA THR A 74 -9.55 7.51 15.58
C THR A 74 -8.35 6.92 14.84
N PRO A 75 -7.30 6.45 15.54
CA PRO A 75 -6.20 5.76 14.88
C PRO A 75 -6.72 4.39 14.41
N ALA A 76 -7.33 4.38 13.24
CA ALA A 76 -7.69 3.17 12.50
C ALA A 76 -6.46 2.55 11.83
N ASP A 77 -5.25 2.89 12.27
CA ASP A 77 -4.08 2.21 11.78
C ASP A 77 -3.89 0.90 12.54
N THR A 78 -4.54 -0.12 11.99
CA THR A 78 -4.32 -1.52 12.33
C THR A 78 -2.84 -1.89 12.31
N TRP A 79 -1.99 -1.18 11.55
CA TRP A 79 -0.55 -1.40 11.54
C TRP A 79 0.12 -0.91 12.83
N ASP A 80 -0.18 0.29 13.32
CA ASP A 80 0.35 0.81 14.59
C ASP A 80 -0.04 -0.08 15.79
N ARG A 81 -1.26 -0.64 15.77
CA ARG A 81 -1.70 -1.66 16.74
C ARG A 81 -0.94 -2.98 16.59
N SER A 82 -0.73 -3.46 15.37
CA SER A 82 0.04 -4.68 15.11
C SER A 82 1.53 -4.52 15.44
N TYR A 83 2.10 -3.34 15.17
CA TYR A 83 3.48 -2.97 15.49
C TYR A 83 3.69 -2.95 17.01
N LYS A 84 2.82 -2.26 17.75
CA LYS A 84 2.84 -2.26 19.23
C LYS A 84 2.63 -3.66 19.80
N SER A 85 1.66 -4.42 19.29
CA SER A 85 1.44 -5.81 19.70
C SER A 85 2.68 -6.72 19.48
N ALA A 86 3.38 -6.55 18.36
CA ALA A 86 4.58 -7.33 18.06
C ALA A 86 5.81 -6.90 18.89
N TYR A 87 5.89 -5.63 19.30
CA TYR A 87 7.03 -5.08 20.02
C TYR A 87 6.85 -5.15 21.55
N ASP A 88 5.62 -5.03 22.04
CA ASP A 88 5.24 -5.10 23.46
C ASP A 88 4.97 -6.55 23.93
N ALA A 89 5.38 -7.56 23.15
CA ALA A 89 5.22 -8.99 23.44
C ALA A 89 6.04 -9.51 24.66
N GLY A 90 6.33 -8.63 25.63
CA GLY A 90 6.78 -8.97 26.97
C GLY A 90 5.66 -9.08 28.01
N GLU A 91 4.43 -8.60 27.72
CA GLU A 91 3.31 -8.71 28.67
C GLU A 91 2.08 -9.37 28.03
N LYS A 92 1.72 -10.54 28.57
CA LYS A 92 0.55 -11.35 28.18
C LYS A 92 -0.73 -10.49 28.14
N LYS A 93 -1.41 -10.42 26.98
CA LYS A 93 -2.83 -10.08 26.91
C LYS A 93 -3.59 -10.95 25.92
N GLU A 94 -4.78 -11.37 26.37
CA GLU A 94 -5.72 -12.27 25.72
C GLU A 94 -5.99 -11.94 24.25
N GLU A 95 -5.99 -12.98 23.43
CA GLU A 95 -6.37 -12.91 22.02
C GLU A 95 -7.85 -12.56 21.90
N VAL A 96 -8.14 -11.33 21.46
CA VAL A 96 -9.50 -10.95 21.06
C VAL A 96 -9.75 -11.52 19.66
N GLY A 97 -10.43 -12.66 19.61
CA GLY A 97 -10.84 -13.31 18.36
C GLY A 97 -11.72 -12.41 17.49
N CYS A 98 -11.45 -12.40 16.18
CA CYS A 98 -12.32 -11.74 15.20
C CYS A 98 -13.65 -12.48 15.13
N SER A 99 -14.78 -11.79 15.30
CA SER A 99 -16.13 -12.38 15.17
C SER A 99 -16.54 -12.64 13.72
N CYS A 100 -15.59 -12.72 12.79
CA CYS A 100 -15.82 -12.85 11.37
C CYS A 100 -15.80 -14.31 10.87
N THR A 101 -15.95 -15.28 11.77
CA THR A 101 -16.18 -16.70 11.44
C THR A 101 -17.64 -17.07 11.71
N HIS A 102 -18.49 -16.80 10.72
CA HIS A 102 -19.63 -17.63 10.35
C HIS A 102 -19.81 -17.55 8.83
#